data_AF-X1NBW9-F1
#
_entry.id   AF-X1NBW9-F1
#
_cell.length_a   1.000
_cell.length_b   1.000
_cell.length_c   1.000
_cell.angle_alpha   90.00
_cell.angle_beta   90.00
_cell.angle_gamma   90.00
#
_symmetry.space_group_name_H-M   'P 1'
#
loop_
_entity.id
_entity.type
_entity.pdbx_description
1 polymer ?
#
loop_
_entity_poly.entity_id
_entity_poly.type
_entity_poly.pdbx_seq_one_letter_code
_entity_poly.pdbx_strand_id
1 'polypeptide(L)'
;QKEVRLKYNNREVLYIVGQCAVESSCCGVGDWGYAIVPGYILNWQNKTNEAGLPVSEVELISDKVTRADISRIIKQAEAISQIDFW
;
A
#
# COMPACT_ATOMS: atom_id res chain seq x y z
N GLN A 1 -4.33 -3.12 9.85
CA GLN A 1 -4.00 -2.41 8.61
C GLN A 1 -3.35 -1.07 8.96
N LYS A 2 -2.33 -0.63 8.22
CA LYS A 2 -1.55 0.59 8.49
C LYS A 2 -1.32 1.36 7.20
N GLU A 3 -1.63 2.66 7.18
CA GLU A 3 -1.29 3.56 6.07
C GLU A 3 0.11 4.16 6.28
N VAL A 4 0.90 4.23 5.21
CA VAL A 4 2.25 4.79 5.25
C VAL A 4 2.47 5.75 4.09
N ARG A 5 3.09 6.89 4.40
CA ARG A 5 3.55 7.88 3.42
C ARG A 5 5.04 7.73 3.21
N LEU A 6 5.43 7.16 2.08
CA LEU A 6 6.82 6.97 1.67
C LEU A 6 7.29 8.19 0.89
N LYS A 7 8.35 8.85 1.37
CA LYS A 7 9.05 9.87 0.57
C LYS A 7 9.84 9.19 -0.56
N TYR A 8 9.58 9.59 -1.80
CA TYR A 8 10.24 9.06 -2.99
C TYR A 8 10.35 10.15 -4.06
N ASN A 9 11.57 10.48 -4.50
CA ASN A 9 11.84 11.47 -5.56
C ASN A 9 11.03 12.77 -5.43
N ASN A 10 11.12 13.42 -4.26
CA ASN A 10 10.41 14.65 -3.90
C ASN A 10 8.87 14.57 -3.88
N ARG A 11 8.31 13.37 -3.97
CA ARG A 11 6.88 13.09 -3.83
C ARG A 11 6.64 12.19 -2.64
N GLU A 12 5.38 12.05 -2.24
CA GLU A 12 4.96 11.05 -1.27
C GLU A 12 4.14 9.97 -1.97
N VAL A 13 4.47 8.71 -1.71
CA VAL A 13 3.74 7.52 -2.17
C VAL A 13 2.91 7.01 -1.01
N LEU A 14 1.62 6.78 -1.22
CA LEU A 14 0.79 6.08 -0.27
C LEU A 14 0.96 4.58 -0.50
N TYR A 15 1.24 3.85 0.58
CA TYR A 15 1.02 2.40 0.60
C TYR A 15 0.33 1.98 1.89
N ILE A 16 -0.40 0.88 1.81
CA ILE A 16 -1.15 0.31 2.93
C ILE A 16 -0.63 -1.10 3.21
N VAL A 17 -0.26 -1.36 4.46
CA VAL A 17 0.13 -2.68 4.93
C VAL A 17 -1.06 -3.37 5.57
N GLY A 18 -1.33 -4.59 5.12
CA GLY A 18 -2.32 -5.49 5.69
C GLY A 18 -1.70 -6.82 6.08
N GLN A 19 -2.46 -7.59 6.84
CA GLN A 19 -2.16 -8.97 7.19
C GLN A 19 -3.34 -9.82 6.72
N CYS A 20 -3.06 -10.92 6.04
CA CYS A 20 -4.05 -11.92 5.69
C CYS A 20 -3.82 -13.15 6.56
N ALA A 21 -4.84 -13.53 7.33
CA ALA A 21 -4.87 -14.75 8.11
C ALA A 21 -5.99 -15.64 7.57
N VAL A 22 -5.65 -16.89 7.23
CA VAL A 22 -6.57 -17.93 6.79
C VAL A 22 -6.60 -19.00 7.88
N GLU A 23 -7.65 -18.96 8.70
CA GLU A 23 -7.78 -19.84 9.87
C GLU A 23 -8.52 -21.15 9.56
N SER A 24 -9.34 -21.17 8.51
CA SER A 24 -10.13 -22.34 8.11
C SER A 24 -10.02 -22.55 6.60
N SER A 25 -9.02 -23.32 6.19
CA SER A 25 -8.93 -23.85 4.82
C SER A 25 -8.79 -25.37 4.85
N CYS A 26 -9.26 -26.05 3.81
CA CYS A 26 -9.12 -27.50 3.68
C CYS A 26 -7.64 -27.96 3.56
N CYS A 27 -6.71 -27.03 3.35
CA CYS A 27 -5.29 -27.30 3.08
C CYS A 27 -4.34 -26.67 4.12
N GLY A 28 -4.85 -26.18 5.24
CA GLY A 28 -4.03 -25.66 6.35
C GLY A 28 -4.34 -24.22 6.78
N VAL A 29 -3.45 -23.66 7.60
CA VAL A 29 -3.50 -22.28 8.10
C VAL A 29 -2.43 -21.47 7.38
N GLY A 30 -2.75 -20.24 6.98
CA GLY A 30 -1.81 -19.32 6.34
C GLY A 30 -1.86 -17.96 7.01
N ASP A 31 -0.70 -17.34 7.24
CA ASP A 31 -0.61 -15.98 7.74
C ASP A 31 0.51 -15.25 6.98
N TRP A 32 0.17 -14.18 6.28
CA TRP A 32 1.14 -13.39 5.53
C TRP A 32 0.77 -11.91 5.46
N GLY A 33 1.78 -11.06 5.45
CA GLY A 33 1.62 -9.63 5.21
C GLY A 33 1.52 -9.32 3.71
N TYR A 34 0.84 -8.24 3.39
CA TYR A 34 0.77 -7.70 2.03
C TYR A 34 0.81 -6.16 2.06
N ALA A 35 1.23 -5.56 0.97
CA ALA A 35 1.14 -4.12 0.76
C ALA A 35 0.37 -3.79 -0.52
N ILE A 36 -0.42 -2.73 -0.48
CA ILE A 36 -1.09 -2.16 -1.65
C ILE A 36 -0.57 -0.73 -1.83
N VAL A 37 -0.20 -0.37 -3.05
CA VAL A 37 0.29 0.96 -3.41
C VAL A 37 -0.74 1.65 -4.32
N PRO A 38 -1.65 2.46 -3.76
CA PRO A 38 -2.56 3.29 -4.53
C PRO A 38 -1.87 4.24 -5.50
N GLY A 39 -0.77 4.86 -5.07
CA GLY A 39 0.05 5.72 -5.91
C GLY A 39 0.63 6.94 -5.19
N TYR A 40 0.98 7.97 -5.96
CA TYR A 40 1.50 9.22 -5.42
C TYR A 40 0.38 10.04 -4.79
N ILE A 41 0.59 10.54 -3.58
CA ILE A 41 -0.36 11.42 -2.90
C ILE A 41 -0.40 12.77 -3.62
N LEU A 42 -1.58 13.15 -4.10
CA LEU A 42 -1.87 14.50 -4.60
C LEU A 42 -2.44 15.36 -3.47
N ASN A 43 -3.43 14.84 -2.76
CA ASN A 43 -4.06 15.50 -1.62
C ASN A 43 -4.24 14.49 -0.48
N TRP A 44 -3.58 14.74 0.67
CA TRP A 44 -3.64 13.84 1.83
C TRP A 44 -4.88 14.11 2.68
N GLN A 45 -5.77 13.13 2.79
CA GLN A 45 -6.94 13.12 3.67
C GLN A 45 -7.68 14.47 3.69
N ASN A 46 -7.80 15.12 2.54
CA ASN A 46 -8.25 16.51 2.42
C ASN A 46 -9.78 16.62 2.49
N LYS A 47 -10.49 15.51 2.24
CA LYS A 47 -11.95 15.43 2.27
C LYS A 47 -12.41 14.24 3.08
N THR A 48 -13.69 14.24 3.41
CA THR A 48 -14.37 13.16 4.11
C THR A 48 -15.49 12.64 3.22
N ASN A 49 -15.69 11.33 3.13
CA ASN A 49 -16.81 10.75 2.38
C ASN A 49 -18.12 10.76 3.20
N GLU A 50 -19.22 10.29 2.60
CA GLU A 50 -20.54 10.23 3.24
C GLU A 50 -20.57 9.40 4.53
N ALA A 51 -19.64 8.45 4.67
CA ALA A 51 -19.49 7.61 5.86
C ALA A 51 -18.61 8.24 6.95
N GLY A 52 -18.16 9.50 6.78
CA GLY A 52 -17.30 10.17 7.75
C GLY A 52 -15.82 9.72 7.68
N LEU A 53 -15.40 9.02 6.63
CA LEU A 53 -14.04 8.51 6.49
C LEU A 53 -13.15 9.48 5.70
N PRO A 54 -11.88 9.68 6.11
CA PRO A 54 -10.95 10.53 5.38
C PRO A 54 -10.63 9.93 4.00
N VAL A 55 -10.51 10.79 2.98
CA VAL A 55 -10.21 10.40 1.60
C VAL A 55 -8.99 11.14 1.12
N SER A 56 -8.02 10.37 0.61
CA SER A 56 -6.84 10.89 -0.09
C SER A 56 -7.03 10.79 -1.60
N GLU A 57 -6.48 11.76 -2.32
CA GLU A 57 -6.40 11.72 -3.78
C GLU A 57 -5.01 11.28 -4.19
N VAL A 58 -4.94 10.35 -5.13
CA VAL A 58 -3.68 9.77 -5.60
C VAL A 58 -3.59 9.76 -7.11
N GLU A 59 -2.36 9.86 -7.62
CA GLU A 59 -2.01 9.59 -9.01
C GLU A 59 -1.42 8.18 -9.14
N LEU A 60 -1.96 7.39 -10.06
CA LEU A 60 -1.46 6.04 -10.32
C LEU A 60 0.00 6.08 -10.80
N ILE A 61 0.79 5.14 -10.30
CA ILE A 61 2.18 4.98 -10.71
C ILE A 61 2.19 3.95 -11.84
N SER A 62 2.32 4.34 -13.10
CA SER A 62 2.33 3.37 -14.23
C SER A 62 3.73 2.89 -14.61
N ASP A 63 4.76 3.68 -14.29
CA ASP A 63 6.14 3.39 -14.67
C ASP A 63 6.70 2.16 -13.94
N LYS A 64 7.19 1.18 -14.72
CA LYS A 64 7.65 -0.11 -14.19
C LYS A 64 8.91 0.02 -13.35
N VAL A 65 9.82 0.92 -13.72
CA VAL A 65 11.08 1.14 -12.97
C VAL A 65 10.75 1.68 -11.58
N THR A 66 9.89 2.69 -11.53
CA THR A 66 9.41 3.29 -10.30
C THR A 66 8.64 2.29 -9.43
N ARG A 67 7.74 1.48 -10.01
CA ARG A 67 7.07 0.39 -9.26
C ARG A 67 8.07 -0.59 -8.66
N ALA A 68 9.11 -0.97 -9.40
CA ALA A 68 10.13 -1.90 -8.92
C ALA A 68 10.96 -1.31 -7.76
N ASP A 69 11.35 -0.04 -7.86
CA ASP A 69 12.10 0.65 -6.81
C ASP A 69 11.30 0.83 -5.52
N ILE A 70 10.04 1.30 -5.64
CA ILE A 70 9.12 1.43 -4.50
C ILE A 70 8.89 0.05 -3.87
N SER A 71 8.68 -0.98 -4.69
CA SER A 71 8.53 -2.36 -4.20
C SER A 71 9.72 -2.76 -3.36
N ARG A 72 10.96 -2.56 -3.86
CA ARG A 72 12.18 -2.91 -3.13
C ARG A 72 12.25 -2.21 -1.77
N ILE A 73 11.89 -0.93 -1.72
CA ILE A 73 11.88 -0.15 -0.47
C ILE A 73 10.86 -0.72 0.52
N ILE A 74 9.63 -0.99 0.07
CA ILE A 74 8.56 -1.52 0.93
C ILE A 74 8.91 -2.93 1.43
N LYS A 75 9.42 -3.81 0.56
CA LYS A 75 9.85 -5.18 0.96
C LYS A 75 10.87 -5.14 2.09
N GLN A 76 11.83 -4.21 2.01
CA GLN A 76 12.86 -4.04 3.03
C GLN A 76 12.31 -3.43 4.33
N ALA A 77 11.42 -2.45 4.23
CA ALA A 77 10.88 -1.75 5.38
C ALA A 77 9.88 -2.57 6.20
N GLU A 78 9.05 -3.39 5.54
CA GLU A 78 7.92 -4.07 6.17
C GLU A 78 8.10 -5.61 6.21
N ALA A 79 9.20 -6.14 5.68
CA ALA A 79 9.49 -7.59 5.60
C ALA A 79 8.38 -8.40 4.88
N ILE A 80 7.74 -7.79 3.89
CA ILE A 80 6.62 -8.37 3.12
C ILE A 80 7.05 -8.62 1.68
N SER A 81 6.58 -9.70 1.06
CA SER A 81 6.89 -10.05 -0.33
C SER A 81 5.78 -9.67 -1.33
N GLN A 82 4.51 -9.71 -0.90
CA GLN A 82 3.35 -9.43 -1.73
C GLN A 82 3.07 -7.93 -1.75
N ILE A 83 3.28 -7.30 -2.93
CA ILE A 83 3.06 -5.87 -3.14
C ILE A 83 2.31 -5.70 -4.44
N ASP A 84 1.12 -5.12 -4.35
CA ASP A 84 0.27 -4.81 -5.51
C ASP A 84 0.17 -3.31 -5.70
N PHE A 85 0.02 -2.89 -6.96
CA PHE A 85 -0.21 -1.50 -7.36
C PHE A 85 -1.57 -1.42 -8.04
N TRP A 86 -2.30 -0.32 -7.79
CA TRP A 86 -3.52 -0.01 -8.55
C TRP A 86 -3.21 0.36 -10.01
#